data_AF-A0A7C7WN61-F1
#
_entry.id   AF-A0A7C7WN61-F1
#
_cell.length_a   1.000
_cell.length_b   1.000
_cell.length_c   1.000
_cell.angle_alpha   90.00
_cell.angle_beta   90.00
_cell.angle_gamma   90.00
#
_symmetry.space_group_name_H-M   'P 1'
#
loop_
_entity.id
_entity.type
_entity.pdbx_description
1 polymer ?
#
loop_
_entity_poly.entity_id
_entity_poly.type
_entity_poly.pdbx_seq_one_letter_code
_entity_poly.pdbx_strand_id
1 'polypeptide(L)' 'DVVWMYGYGFPRYRGGPMFWADLVGLGTIYDMMRRLHDEHGDYWLEPAPLLKQLAEQGRGFGDL' A
#
# COMPACT_ATOMS: atom_id res chain seq x y z
N ASP A 1 -3.13 1.52 -10.68
CA ASP A 1 -3.08 3.00 -10.79
C ASP A 1 -4.04 3.64 -11.78
N VAL A 2 -3.93 3.34 -13.08
CA VAL A 2 -4.79 3.94 -14.12
C VAL A 2 -6.30 3.82 -13.79
N VAL A 3 -6.77 2.63 -13.41
CA VAL A 3 -8.18 2.41 -13.03
C VAL A 3 -8.63 3.34 -11.89
N TRP A 4 -7.78 3.55 -10.88
CA TRP A 4 -8.13 4.41 -9.74
C TRP A 4 -8.13 5.90 -10.10
N MET A 5 -7.20 6.33 -10.96
CA MET A 5 -7.16 7.71 -11.45
C MET A 5 -8.35 8.06 -12.35
N TYR A 6 -8.76 7.15 -13.22
CA TYR A 6 -9.80 7.40 -14.24
C TYR A 6 -11.20 6.92 -13.83
N GLY A 7 -11.30 5.98 -12.90
CA GLY A 7 -12.58 5.40 -12.47
C GLY A 7 -13.05 5.84 -11.09
N TYR A 8 -12.12 6.18 -10.18
CA TYR A 8 -12.43 6.43 -8.76
C TYR A 8 -11.93 7.79 -8.25
N GLY A 9 -11.42 8.65 -9.15
CA GLY A 9 -11.04 10.03 -8.81
C GLY A 9 -9.76 10.17 -7.99
N PHE A 10 -8.88 9.16 -7.99
CA PHE A 10 -7.59 9.27 -7.31
C PHE A 10 -6.77 10.46 -7.88
N PRO A 11 -6.14 11.31 -7.04
CA PRO A 11 -5.43 12.50 -7.51
C PRO A 11 -4.37 12.18 -8.57
N ARG A 12 -4.57 12.67 -9.79
CA ARG A 12 -3.72 12.36 -10.95
C ARG A 12 -2.26 12.79 -10.76
N TYR A 13 -2.03 13.90 -10.05
CA TYR A 13 -0.68 14.39 -9.74
C TYR A 13 0.08 13.50 -8.73
N ARG A 14 -0.58 12.50 -8.15
CA ARG A 14 0.05 11.46 -7.32
C ARG A 14 0.24 10.13 -8.05
N GLY A 15 -0.01 10.06 -9.36
CA GLY A 15 0.24 8.88 -10.21
C GLY A 15 -0.71 7.69 -10.02
N GLY A 16 -1.23 7.47 -8.82
CA GLY A 16 -2.11 6.36 -8.46
C GLY A 16 -1.77 5.80 -7.07
N PRO A 17 -2.63 4.97 -6.48
CA PRO A 17 -2.40 4.45 -5.13
C PRO A 17 -1.14 3.60 -4.99
N MET A 18 -0.78 2.80 -6.01
CA MET A 18 0.42 1.94 -5.94
C MET A 18 1.69 2.78 -6.10
N PHE A 19 1.75 3.66 -7.10
CA PHE A 19 2.86 4.61 -7.26
C PHE A 19 3.03 5.52 -6.03
N TRP A 20 1.92 6.02 -5.47
CA TRP A 20 1.98 6.84 -4.27
C TRP A 20 2.45 6.05 -3.04
N ALA A 21 2.07 4.78 -2.92
CA ALA A 21 2.55 3.91 -1.86
C ALA A 21 4.07 3.71 -1.91
N ASP A 22 4.65 3.60 -3.12
CA ASP A 22 6.11 3.50 -3.29
C ASP A 22 6.83 4.78 -2.86
N LEU A 23 6.24 5.95 -3.10
CA LEU A 23 6.79 7.23 -2.63
C LEU A 23 6.76 7.38 -1.10
N VAL A 24 5.74 6.82 -0.45
CA VAL A 24 5.61 6.81 1.02
C VAL A 24 6.53 5.76 1.65
N GLY A 25 6.76 4.65 0.95
CA GLY A 25 7.52 3.50 1.39
C GLY A 25 6.61 2.40 1.95
N LEU A 26 6.74 1.19 1.39
CA LEU A 26 5.88 0.06 1.74
C LEU A 26 6.08 -0.45 3.17
N GLY A 27 7.28 -0.27 3.75
CA GLY A 27 7.53 -0.58 5.16
C GLY A 27 6.63 0.23 6.10
N THR A 28 6.54 1.54 5.88
CA THR A 28 5.68 2.44 6.66
C THR A 28 4.21 2.02 6.57
N ILE A 29 3.74 1.65 5.37
CA ILE A 29 2.35 1.26 5.14
C ILE A 29 2.06 -0.10 5.80
N TYR A 30 2.97 -1.07 5.65
CA TYR A 30 2.86 -2.38 6.27
C TYR A 30 2.78 -2.28 7.81
N ASP A 31 3.68 -1.52 8.43
CA ASP A 31 3.71 -1.35 9.89
C ASP A 31 2.43 -0.69 10.41
N MET A 32 1.91 0.31 9.70
CA MET A 32 0.64 0.96 10.05
C MET A 32 -0.53 -0.01 9.94
N MET A 33 -0.64 -0.76 8.84
CA MET A 33 -1.72 -1.74 8.67
C MET A 33 -1.64 -2.84 9.73
N ARG A 34 -0.44 -3.35 10.03
CA ARG A 34 -0.24 -4.34 11.10
C ARG A 34 -0.70 -3.79 12.45
N ARG A 35 -0.30 -2.56 12.79
CA ARG A 35 -0.73 -1.92 14.04
C ARG A 35 -2.25 -1.78 14.12
N LEU A 36 -2.90 -1.32 13.06
CA LEU A 36 -4.35 -1.16 13.01
C LEU A 36 -5.07 -2.51 13.09
N HIS A 37 -4.52 -3.56 12.45
CA HIS A 37 -5.03 -4.91 12.57
C HIS A 37 -4.92 -5.43 14.01
N ASP A 38 -3.77 -5.25 14.67
CA ASP A 38 -3.56 -5.66 16.06
C ASP A 38 -4.49 -4.89 17.04
N GLU A 39 -4.74 -3.61 16.78
CA GLU A 39 -5.61 -2.74 17.61
C GLU A 39 -7.10 -3.08 17.47
N HIS A 40 -7.57 -3.43 16.27
CA HIS A 40 -8.99 -3.59 15.97
C HIS A 40 -9.44 -5.04 15.75
N GLY A 41 -8.50 -5.97 15.53
CA GLY A 41 -8.78 -7.37 15.22
C GLY A 41 -9.57 -7.58 13.93
N ASP A 42 -9.61 -6.58 13.05
CA ASP A 42 -10.42 -6.63 11.82
C ASP A 42 -9.65 -7.34 10.71
N TYR A 43 -10.28 -8.38 10.15
CA TYR A 43 -9.77 -9.12 9.00
C TYR A 43 -9.50 -8.23 7.79
N TRP A 44 -10.27 -7.15 7.60
CA TRP A 44 -10.05 -6.19 6.50
C TRP A 44 -8.74 -5.41 6.60
N LEU A 45 -8.14 -5.36 7.79
CA LEU A 45 -6.88 -4.67 8.04
C LEU A 45 -5.66 -5.60 7.95
N GLU A 46 -5.86 -6.91 7.77
CA GLU A 46 -4.77 -7.86 7.63
C GLU A 46 -3.90 -7.48 6.42
N PRO A 47 -2.60 -7.18 6.60
CA PRO A 47 -1.74 -6.78 5.50
C PRO A 47 -1.59 -7.91 4.47
N ALA A 48 -1.75 -7.58 3.19
CA ALA A 48 -1.61 -8.55 2.11
C ALA A 48 -0.21 -9.21 2.10
N PRO A 49 -0.09 -10.53 1.78
CA PRO A 49 1.21 -11.23 1.78
C PRO A 49 2.26 -10.58 0.88
N LEU A 50 1.85 -10.07 -0.29
CA LEU A 50 2.76 -9.36 -1.21
C LEU A 50 3.29 -8.07 -0.60
N LEU A 51 2.43 -7.31 0.11
CA LEU A 51 2.84 -6.07 0.77
C LEU A 51 3.90 -6.35 1.84
N LYS A 52 3.70 -7.40 2.64
CA LYS A 52 4.70 -7.86 3.62
C LYS A 52 6.03 -8.20 2.96
N GLN A 53 6.00 -9.01 1.91
CA GLN A 53 7.21 -9.43 1.21
C GLN A 53 8.00 -8.24 0.64
N LEU A 54 7.33 -7.30 -0.02
CA LEU A 54 7.99 -6.13 -0.60
C LEU A 54 8.53 -5.19 0.49
N ALA A 55 7.77 -4.99 1.57
CA ALA A 55 8.22 -4.22 2.74
C ALA A 55 9.49 -4.82 3.37
N GLU A 56 9.54 -6.14 3.59
CA GLU A 56 10.70 -6.85 4.13
C GLU A 56 11.92 -6.79 3.20
N GLN A 57 11.70 -6.71 1.88
CA GLN A 57 12.75 -6.60 0.87
C GLN A 57 13.21 -5.16 0.62
N GLY A 58 12.55 -4.16 1.19
CA GLY A 58 12.80 -2.74 0.89
C GLY A 58 12.49 -2.37 -0.56
N ARG A 59 11.55 -3.07 -1.20
CA ARG A 59 11.12 -2.87 -2.59
C ARG A 59 9.75 -2.20 -2.66
N GLY A 60 9.47 -1.55 -3.79
CA GLY A 60 8.17 -1.00 -4.14
C GLY A 60 7.37 -1.89 -5.10
N PHE A 61 6.13 -1.52 -5.37
CA PHE A 61 5.28 -2.12 -6.40
C PHE A 61 5.83 -1.88 -7.81
N GLY A 62 6.50 -0.76 -8.05
CA GLY A 62 7.17 -0.46 -9.32
C GLY A 62 8.39 -1.35 -9.61
N ASP A 63 8.90 -2.10 -8.62
CA ASP A 63 10.02 -3.03 -8.80
C ASP A 63 9.57 -4.44 -9.25
N LEU A 64 8.27 -4.69 -9.37
CA LEU A 64 7.68 -5.94 -9.87
C LEU A 64 7.77 -6.03 -11.40
#